data_AF-A0A534N8Q6-F1
#
_entry.id   AF-A0A534N8Q6-F1
#
_cell.length_a   1.000
_cell.length_b   1.000
_cell.length_c   1.000
_cell.angle_alpha   90.00
_cell.angle_beta   90.00
_cell.angle_gamma   90.00
#
_symmetry.space_group_name_H-M   'P 1'
#
loop_
_entity.id
_entity.type
_entity.pdbx_description
1 polymer ?
#
loop_
_entity_poly.entity_id
_entity_poly.type
_entity_poly.pdbx_seq_one_letter_code
_entity_poly.pdbx_strand_id
1 'polypeptide(L)'
;MRLLVAGGGTGGHLFPGLALGEEVKTRHPRNDVLFVGSARGIEAREVPKAGYPLEIIDVGPLKRMGIVGLVKGMVRLPRALWQSVRILRKFDPDVVIGVGGFSSGPVLLAAWFLRKPTAIQEQNALPGFTNRTLGWFVDAVFIAFPQAEAAFPPRKTHLLGNPIRRAFLDNYLHTKPATDRLGILVTGGSQGAHALNLRVAEALEILAPQIGRKIQILHQTGIK
;
A
#
# COMPACT_ATOMS: atom_id res chain seq x y z
N MET A 1 -18.50 8.34 -9.62
CA MET A 1 -17.25 8.85 -9.04
C MET A 1 -16.07 8.09 -9.60
N ARG A 2 -14.99 8.78 -9.95
CA ARG A 2 -13.74 8.25 -10.50
C ARG A 2 -12.63 8.47 -9.47
N LEU A 3 -12.23 7.40 -8.79
CA LEU A 3 -11.14 7.40 -7.82
C LEU A 3 -9.84 6.98 -8.52
N LEU A 4 -8.79 7.77 -8.35
CA LEU A 4 -7.44 7.35 -8.68
C LEU A 4 -6.66 7.05 -7.40
N VAL A 5 -6.09 5.86 -7.30
CA VAL A 5 -5.23 5.45 -6.18
C VAL A 5 -3.78 5.39 -6.65
N ALA A 6 -2.92 6.22 -6.09
CA ALA A 6 -1.51 6.29 -6.45
C ALA A 6 -0.64 5.71 -5.33
N GLY A 7 0.27 4.79 -5.67
CA GLY A 7 1.20 4.26 -4.69
C GLY A 7 1.49 2.78 -4.85
N GLY A 8 2.09 2.21 -3.80
CA GLY A 8 2.43 0.79 -3.74
C GLY A 8 3.87 0.53 -3.28
N GLY A 9 4.50 -0.49 -3.85
CA GLY A 9 5.82 -0.99 -3.51
C GLY A 9 5.80 -2.10 -2.45
N THR A 10 4.95 -1.98 -1.43
CA THR A 10 4.76 -3.02 -0.40
C THR A 10 3.28 -3.28 -0.13
N GLY A 11 2.98 -4.39 0.54
CA GLY A 11 1.61 -4.74 0.93
C GLY A 11 0.98 -3.70 1.85
N GLY A 12 1.78 -3.13 2.75
CA GLY A 12 1.30 -2.14 3.74
C GLY A 12 0.66 -0.91 3.10
N HIS A 13 1.17 -0.46 1.94
CA HIS A 13 0.60 0.68 1.22
C HIS A 13 -0.50 0.24 0.25
N LEU A 14 -0.28 -0.88 -0.46
CA LEU A 14 -1.19 -1.31 -1.52
C LEU A 14 -2.55 -1.80 -1.01
N PHE A 15 -2.57 -2.65 0.02
CA PHE A 15 -3.81 -3.29 0.45
C PHE A 15 -4.85 -2.31 1.00
N PRO A 16 -4.48 -1.26 1.75
CA PRO A 16 -5.41 -0.17 2.08
C PRO A 16 -5.96 0.55 0.86
N GLY A 17 -5.13 0.76 -0.17
CA GLY A 17 -5.59 1.30 -1.46
C GLY A 17 -6.63 0.41 -2.16
N LEU A 18 -6.41 -0.91 -2.15
CA LEU A 18 -7.37 -1.88 -2.68
C LEU A 18 -8.68 -1.87 -1.88
N ALA A 19 -8.61 -1.77 -0.55
CA ALA A 19 -9.80 -1.68 0.30
C ALA A 19 -10.61 -0.39 0.02
N LEU A 20 -9.94 0.74 -0.21
CA LEU A 20 -10.61 1.97 -0.65
C LEU A 20 -11.27 1.81 -2.02
N GLY A 21 -10.58 1.18 -2.98
CA GLY A 21 -11.15 0.87 -4.30
C GLY A 21 -12.38 -0.01 -4.22
N GLU A 22 -12.33 -1.05 -3.37
CA GLU A 22 -13.45 -1.96 -3.12
C GLU A 22 -14.66 -1.20 -2.58
N GLU A 23 -14.47 -0.39 -1.54
CA GLU A 23 -15.55 0.41 -0.94
C GLU A 23 -16.12 1.46 -1.92
N VAL A 24 -15.30 2.03 -2.80
CA VAL A 24 -15.82 2.92 -3.85
C VAL A 24 -16.70 2.17 -4.84
N LYS A 25 -16.34 0.95 -5.23
CA LYS A 25 -17.15 0.14 -6.15
C LYS A 25 -18.45 -0.37 -5.53
N THR A 26 -18.47 -0.66 -4.22
CA THR A 26 -19.69 -1.12 -3.52
C THR A 26 -20.76 -0.03 -3.45
N ARG A 27 -20.36 1.24 -3.33
CA ARG A 27 -21.30 2.37 -3.19
C ARG A 27 -22.12 2.65 -4.44
N HIS A 28 -21.56 2.45 -5.63
CA HIS A 28 -22.30 2.67 -6.87
C HIS A 28 -21.66 1.92 -8.06
N PRO A 29 -22.44 1.18 -8.88
CA PRO A 29 -21.90 0.38 -9.99
C PRO A 29 -21.11 1.20 -11.04
N ARG A 30 -21.54 2.44 -11.29
CA ARG A 30 -20.89 3.38 -12.23
C ARG A 30 -19.63 4.05 -11.66
N ASN A 31 -19.20 3.71 -10.45
CA ASN A 31 -17.93 4.22 -9.94
C ASN A 31 -16.76 3.51 -10.63
N ASP A 32 -15.72 4.27 -10.92
CA ASP A 32 -14.51 3.77 -11.56
C ASP A 32 -13.31 3.97 -10.64
N VAL A 33 -12.41 3.00 -10.65
CA VAL A 33 -11.20 3.02 -9.84
C VAL A 33 -10.02 2.71 -10.74
N LEU A 34 -9.00 3.58 -10.70
CA LEU A 34 -7.74 3.38 -11.40
C LEU A 34 -6.59 3.40 -10.42
N PHE A 35 -5.69 2.42 -10.54
CA PHE A 35 -4.44 2.44 -9.79
C PHE A 35 -3.29 2.96 -10.64
N VAL A 36 -2.37 3.70 -10.02
CA VAL A 36 -1.12 4.15 -10.63
C VAL A 36 0.06 3.69 -9.78
N GLY A 37 0.95 2.92 -10.40
CA GLY A 37 2.01 2.19 -9.72
C GLY A 37 3.33 2.15 -10.48
N SER A 38 4.23 1.29 -10.00
CA SER A 38 5.51 1.01 -10.65
C SER A 38 5.54 -0.42 -11.18
N ALA A 39 6.31 -0.69 -12.23
CA ALA A 39 6.48 -2.04 -12.76
C ALA A 39 7.16 -3.02 -11.79
N ARG A 40 7.79 -2.51 -10.73
CA ARG A 40 8.65 -3.28 -9.82
C ARG A 40 7.98 -3.63 -8.50
N GLY A 41 6.94 -2.91 -8.12
CA GLY A 41 6.26 -3.14 -6.87
C GLY A 41 5.23 -4.26 -6.97
N ILE A 42 4.78 -4.73 -5.81
CA ILE A 42 3.78 -5.81 -5.73
C ILE A 42 2.45 -5.44 -6.43
N GLU A 43 2.19 -4.14 -6.63
CA GLU A 43 1.01 -3.63 -7.32
C GLU A 43 0.89 -4.14 -8.75
N ALA A 44 2.00 -4.34 -9.46
CA ALA A 44 2.02 -4.91 -10.81
C ALA A 44 1.35 -6.29 -10.90
N ARG A 45 1.34 -7.02 -9.79
CA ARG A 45 0.72 -8.34 -9.68
C ARG A 45 -0.63 -8.30 -8.98
N GLU A 46 -0.72 -7.60 -7.86
CA GLU A 46 -1.89 -7.66 -6.98
C GLU A 46 -3.07 -6.80 -7.46
N VAL A 47 -2.82 -5.67 -8.15
CA VAL A 47 -3.90 -4.82 -8.66
C VAL A 47 -4.68 -5.51 -9.79
N PRO A 48 -4.05 -6.07 -10.84
CA PRO A 48 -4.80 -6.79 -11.87
C PRO A 48 -5.51 -8.03 -11.33
N LYS A 49 -4.90 -8.74 -10.37
CA LYS A 49 -5.52 -9.88 -9.68
C LYS A 49 -6.79 -9.49 -8.93
N ALA A 50 -6.84 -8.28 -8.39
CA ALA A 50 -8.02 -7.73 -7.73
C ALA A 50 -9.07 -7.17 -8.72
N GLY A 51 -8.83 -7.27 -10.03
CA GLY A 51 -9.77 -6.85 -11.08
C GLY A 51 -9.74 -5.34 -11.39
N TYR A 52 -8.72 -4.62 -10.95
CA TYR A 52 -8.59 -3.18 -11.21
C TYR A 52 -7.59 -2.88 -12.35
N PRO A 53 -7.84 -1.81 -13.13
CA PRO A 53 -6.86 -1.32 -14.09
C PRO A 53 -5.65 -0.72 -13.36
N LEU A 54 -4.47 -0.92 -13.94
CA LEU A 54 -3.19 -0.39 -13.45
C LEU A 54 -2.47 0.36 -14.57
N GLU A 55 -2.18 1.64 -14.34
CA GLU A 55 -1.26 2.41 -15.17
C GLU A 55 0.13 2.46 -14.50
N ILE A 56 1.17 2.31 -15.30
CA ILE A 56 2.56 2.25 -14.81
C ILE A 56 3.30 3.54 -15.16
N ILE A 57 3.98 4.11 -14.18
CA ILE A 57 4.90 5.23 -14.36
C ILE A 57 6.35 4.81 -14.09
N ASP A 58 7.30 5.48 -14.75
CA ASP A 58 8.73 5.20 -14.58
C ASP A 58 9.26 5.88 -13.32
N VAL A 59 9.10 5.18 -12.20
CA VAL A 59 9.56 5.59 -10.88
C VAL A 59 10.42 4.50 -10.24
N GLY A 60 11.37 4.91 -9.42
CA GLY A 60 12.25 4.00 -8.70
C GLY A 60 12.70 4.57 -7.36
N PRO A 61 13.27 3.72 -6.48
CA PRO A 61 13.78 4.17 -5.20
C PRO A 61 14.90 5.20 -5.37
N LEU A 62 14.75 6.36 -4.73
CA LEU A 62 15.82 7.36 -4.65
C LEU A 62 16.90 6.99 -3.61
N LYS A 63 16.59 6.08 -2.68
CA LYS A 63 17.50 5.70 -1.58
C LYS A 63 18.50 4.65 -2.06
N ARG A 64 19.79 4.86 -1.72
CA ARG A 64 20.96 4.01 -2.04
C ARG A 64 21.56 4.11 -3.44
N MET A 65 21.43 5.26 -4.10
CA MET A 65 22.19 5.46 -5.33
C MET A 65 23.24 6.54 -5.11
N GLY A 66 24.50 6.25 -5.44
CA GLY A 66 25.54 7.28 -5.53
C GLY A 66 25.18 8.35 -6.57
N ILE A 67 26.10 9.28 -6.84
CA ILE A 67 25.91 10.43 -7.73
C ILE A 67 25.17 10.07 -9.04
N VAL A 68 25.50 8.93 -9.65
CA VAL A 68 24.87 8.43 -10.88
C VAL A 68 23.37 8.16 -10.74
N GLY A 69 22.90 7.62 -9.62
CA GLY A 69 21.46 7.40 -9.44
C GLY A 69 20.71 8.60 -8.89
N LEU A 70 21.40 9.56 -8.27
CA LEU A 70 20.82 10.88 -8.03
C LEU A 70 20.51 11.58 -9.37
N VAL A 71 21.45 11.55 -10.32
CA VAL A 71 21.28 12.08 -11.69
C VAL A 71 20.18 11.32 -12.45
N LYS A 72 20.16 9.98 -12.41
CA LYS A 72 19.07 9.20 -13.02
C LYS A 72 17.72 9.50 -12.35
N GLY A 73 17.70 9.76 -11.04
CA GLY A 73 16.51 10.20 -10.30
C GLY A 73 16.00 11.56 -10.78
N MET A 74 16.90 12.52 -11.02
CA MET A 74 16.57 13.84 -11.56
C MET A 74 15.96 13.79 -12.97
N VAL A 75 16.38 12.85 -13.82
CA VAL A 75 15.80 12.69 -15.17
C VAL A 75 14.47 11.92 -15.15
N ARG A 76 14.31 10.95 -14.24
CA ARG A 76 13.08 10.16 -14.13
C ARG A 76 11.91 10.96 -13.57
N LEU A 77 12.15 11.90 -12.67
CA LEU A 77 11.08 12.64 -12.01
C LEU A 77 10.24 13.51 -12.99
N PRO A 78 10.82 14.32 -13.90
CA PRO A 78 10.06 15.04 -14.92
C PRO A 78 9.26 14.11 -15.82
N ARG A 79 9.83 12.97 -16.22
CA ARG A 79 9.15 11.97 -17.03
C ARG A 79 7.95 11.37 -16.29
N ALA A 80 8.14 10.97 -15.03
CA ALA A 80 7.07 10.41 -14.20
C ALA A 80 5.96 11.45 -13.96
N LEU A 81 6.32 12.73 -13.79
CA LEU A 81 5.35 13.82 -13.66
C LEU A 81 4.54 14.01 -14.95
N TRP A 82 5.20 14.03 -16.11
CA TRP A 82 4.52 14.12 -17.41
C TRP A 82 3.58 12.92 -17.65
N GLN A 83 4.04 11.69 -17.35
CA GLN A 83 3.20 10.50 -17.42
C GLN A 83 1.99 10.62 -16.48
N SER A 84 2.19 11.13 -15.27
CA SER A 84 1.13 11.35 -14.29
C SER A 84 0.09 12.36 -14.80
N VAL A 85 0.52 13.50 -15.36
CA VAL A 85 -0.37 14.48 -15.98
C VAL A 85 -1.19 13.86 -17.11
N ARG A 86 -0.56 13.04 -17.97
CA ARG A 86 -1.26 12.35 -19.07
C ARG A 86 -2.33 11.39 -18.54
N ILE A 87 -1.99 10.59 -17.52
CA ILE A 87 -2.94 9.65 -16.89
C ILE A 87 -4.09 10.43 -16.25
N LEU A 88 -3.80 11.48 -15.48
CA LEU A 88 -4.80 12.32 -14.82
C LEU A 88 -5.74 13.01 -15.81
N ARG A 89 -5.25 13.48 -16.95
CA ARG A 89 -6.10 14.08 -18.00
C ARG A 89 -6.97 13.06 -18.72
N LYS A 90 -6.45 11.86 -18.98
CA LYS A 90 -7.20 10.78 -19.65
C LYS A 90 -8.26 10.19 -18.73
N PHE A 91 -7.90 9.92 -17.48
CA PHE A 91 -8.79 9.34 -16.48
C PHE A 91 -9.64 10.38 -15.76
N ASP A 92 -9.32 11.67 -15.84
CA ASP A 92 -10.10 12.77 -15.27
C ASP A 92 -10.75 12.44 -13.91
N PRO A 93 -9.94 12.12 -12.86
CA PRO A 93 -10.48 11.67 -11.60
C PRO A 93 -11.20 12.79 -10.85
N ASP A 94 -12.21 12.39 -10.07
CA ASP A 94 -12.89 13.25 -9.10
C ASP A 94 -12.03 13.43 -7.84
N VAL A 95 -11.24 12.42 -7.49
CA VAL A 95 -10.34 12.44 -6.34
C VAL A 95 -9.13 11.53 -6.56
N VAL A 96 -7.97 11.98 -6.07
CA VAL A 96 -6.71 11.24 -6.12
C VAL A 96 -6.22 10.95 -4.71
N ILE A 97 -6.05 9.67 -4.37
CA ILE A 97 -5.55 9.24 -3.05
C ILE A 97 -4.16 8.63 -3.20
N GLY A 98 -3.18 9.24 -2.55
CA GLY A 98 -1.85 8.68 -2.41
C GLY A 98 -1.75 7.76 -1.20
N VAL A 99 -1.44 6.49 -1.41
CA VAL A 99 -1.27 5.51 -0.33
C VAL A 99 0.20 5.35 0.08
N GLY A 100 1.11 6.16 -0.45
CA GLY A 100 2.55 6.07 -0.20
C GLY A 100 3.33 5.29 -1.26
N GLY A 101 4.64 5.14 -1.05
CA GLY A 101 5.56 4.59 -2.05
C GLY A 101 6.05 5.63 -3.08
N PHE A 102 6.97 5.22 -3.96
CA PHE A 102 7.64 6.14 -4.90
C PHE A 102 6.73 6.63 -6.03
N SER A 103 5.70 5.87 -6.40
CA SER A 103 4.73 6.27 -7.42
C SER A 103 3.76 7.35 -6.94
N SER A 104 3.42 7.37 -5.64
CA SER A 104 2.49 8.36 -5.06
C SER A 104 2.98 9.80 -5.27
N GLY A 105 4.30 10.03 -5.17
CA GLY A 105 4.96 11.33 -5.31
C GLY A 105 4.55 12.14 -6.54
N PRO A 106 4.98 11.73 -7.74
CA PRO A 106 4.69 12.46 -8.98
C PRO A 106 3.19 12.52 -9.30
N VAL A 107 2.41 11.51 -8.92
CA VAL A 107 0.97 11.48 -9.20
C VAL A 107 0.21 12.50 -8.37
N LEU A 108 0.43 12.54 -7.05
CA LEU A 108 -0.19 13.54 -6.18
C LEU A 108 0.26 14.95 -6.53
N LEU A 109 1.55 15.14 -6.83
CA LEU A 109 2.07 16.45 -7.23
C LEU A 109 1.42 16.93 -8.54
N ALA A 110 1.30 16.05 -9.55
CA ALA A 110 0.59 16.37 -10.79
C ALA A 110 -0.90 16.68 -10.56
N ALA A 111 -1.57 15.90 -9.70
CA ALA A 111 -2.98 16.13 -9.35
C ALA A 111 -3.18 17.49 -8.68
N TRP A 112 -2.30 17.84 -7.75
CA TRP A 112 -2.29 19.16 -7.09
C TRP A 112 -2.08 20.29 -8.10
N PHE A 113 -1.10 20.18 -9.03
CA PHE A 113 -0.89 21.17 -10.10
C PHE A 113 -2.12 21.33 -11.01
N LEU A 114 -2.83 20.23 -11.28
CA LEU A 114 -4.06 20.24 -12.08
C LEU A 114 -5.31 20.63 -11.26
N ARG A 115 -5.15 21.03 -10.00
CA ARG A 115 -6.24 21.40 -9.07
C ARG A 115 -7.30 20.31 -8.93
N LYS A 116 -6.87 19.04 -8.95
CA LYS A 116 -7.72 17.90 -8.61
C LYS A 116 -7.75 17.73 -7.09
N PRO A 117 -8.89 17.33 -6.50
CA PRO A 117 -8.96 16.97 -5.09
C PRO A 117 -7.98 15.84 -4.77
N THR A 118 -7.18 16.02 -3.73
CA THR A 118 -6.09 15.13 -3.34
C THR A 118 -6.15 14.77 -1.86
N ALA A 119 -5.86 13.51 -1.56
CA ALA A 119 -5.68 13.07 -0.19
C ALA A 119 -4.53 12.08 -0.05
N ILE A 120 -4.05 11.91 1.18
CA ILE A 120 -3.11 10.87 1.56
C ILE A 120 -3.78 9.89 2.51
N GLN A 121 -3.48 8.59 2.35
CA GLN A 121 -3.68 7.58 3.37
C GLN A 121 -2.31 7.17 3.92
N GLU A 122 -2.05 7.44 5.20
CA GLU A 122 -0.81 7.08 5.89
C GLU A 122 -1.06 5.94 6.88
N GLN A 123 -0.40 4.82 6.63
CA GLN A 123 -0.61 3.57 7.34
C GLN A 123 0.34 3.40 8.52
N ASN A 124 1.44 4.15 8.57
CA ASN A 124 2.51 3.95 9.53
C ASN A 124 2.43 4.96 10.67
N ALA A 125 2.89 4.55 11.86
CA ALA A 125 3.07 5.47 12.98
C ALA A 125 4.15 6.52 12.72
N LEU A 126 5.13 6.20 11.88
CA LEU A 126 6.15 7.12 11.38
C LEU A 126 5.96 7.31 9.87
N PRO A 127 5.46 8.48 9.43
CA PRO A 127 5.16 8.69 8.03
C PRO A 127 6.38 8.61 7.11
N GLY A 128 6.18 8.02 5.94
CA GLY A 128 7.22 7.95 4.92
C GLY A 128 7.59 9.32 4.36
N PHE A 129 8.80 9.47 3.82
CA PHE A 129 9.29 10.74 3.25
C PHE A 129 8.33 11.34 2.21
N THR A 130 7.78 10.52 1.32
CA THR A 130 6.83 10.94 0.28
C THR A 130 5.58 11.55 0.90
N ASN A 131 4.93 10.83 1.82
CA ASN A 131 3.70 11.29 2.47
C ASN A 131 3.96 12.52 3.34
N ARG A 132 5.03 12.51 4.15
CA ARG A 132 5.41 13.65 5.00
C ARG A 132 5.62 14.93 4.19
N THR A 133 6.22 14.82 3.01
CA THR A 133 6.42 15.97 2.12
C THR A 133 5.11 16.42 1.48
N LEU A 134 4.36 15.48 0.89
CA LEU A 134 3.13 15.80 0.16
C LEU A 134 1.95 16.20 1.06
N GLY A 135 1.99 15.82 2.34
CA GLY A 135 0.99 16.17 3.34
C GLY A 135 0.76 17.68 3.48
N TRP A 136 1.77 18.49 3.14
CA TRP A 136 1.66 19.95 3.11
C TRP A 136 0.85 20.49 1.93
N PHE A 137 0.79 19.74 0.83
CA PHE A 137 0.16 20.19 -0.42
C PHE A 137 -1.26 19.63 -0.62
N VAL A 138 -1.51 18.40 -0.17
CA VAL A 138 -2.82 17.75 -0.36
C VAL A 138 -3.93 18.40 0.45
N ASP A 139 -5.18 18.17 0.04
CA ASP A 139 -6.38 18.72 0.68
C ASP A 139 -6.72 18.02 2.00
N ALA A 140 -6.46 16.70 2.11
CA ALA A 140 -6.70 15.92 3.31
C ALA A 140 -5.62 14.85 3.55
N VAL A 141 -5.38 14.51 4.82
CA VAL A 141 -4.49 13.43 5.24
C VAL A 141 -5.24 12.54 6.23
N PHE A 142 -5.42 11.28 5.85
CA PHE A 142 -6.02 10.26 6.69
C PHE A 142 -4.90 9.41 7.31
N ILE A 143 -4.85 9.37 8.63
CA ILE A 143 -3.81 8.65 9.38
C ILE A 143 -4.41 7.45 10.13
N ALA A 144 -3.59 6.42 10.29
CA ALA A 144 -3.96 5.24 11.06
C ALA A 144 -3.61 5.31 12.56
N PHE A 145 -2.62 6.12 12.90
CA PHE A 145 -2.01 6.14 14.23
C PHE A 145 -1.84 7.58 14.74
N PRO A 146 -2.17 7.88 16.01
CA PRO A 146 -2.01 9.22 16.59
C PRO A 146 -0.58 9.78 16.48
N GLN A 147 0.43 8.90 16.54
CA GLN A 147 1.84 9.26 16.43
C GLN A 147 2.19 9.96 15.10
N ALA A 148 1.40 9.73 14.05
CA ALA A 148 1.59 10.35 12.75
C ALA A 148 1.09 11.80 12.68
N GLU A 149 0.24 12.25 13.62
CA GLU A 149 -0.38 13.59 13.59
C GLU A 149 0.66 14.71 13.53
N ALA A 150 1.73 14.59 14.32
CA ALA A 150 2.78 15.59 14.43
C ALA A 150 3.54 15.85 13.10
N ALA A 151 3.40 14.96 12.11
CA ALA A 151 4.04 15.09 10.81
C ALA A 151 3.21 15.90 9.79
N PHE A 152 1.96 16.25 10.11
CA PHE A 152 1.00 16.80 9.16
C PHE A 152 0.27 18.04 9.70
N PRO A 153 -0.23 18.95 8.84
CA PRO A 153 -0.99 20.12 9.29
C PRO A 153 -2.33 19.75 9.97
N PRO A 154 -2.58 20.13 11.24
CA PRO A 154 -3.72 19.62 12.01
C PRO A 154 -5.10 19.83 11.37
N ARG A 155 -5.30 20.96 10.67
CA ARG A 155 -6.60 21.32 10.08
C ARG A 155 -7.09 20.36 8.98
N LYS A 156 -6.20 19.56 8.41
CA LYS A 156 -6.50 18.62 7.32
C LYS A 156 -6.09 17.18 7.65
N THR A 157 -5.77 16.92 8.91
CA THR A 157 -5.37 15.59 9.37
C THR A 157 -6.55 14.94 10.08
N HIS A 158 -6.85 13.70 9.71
CA HIS A 158 -7.99 12.94 10.22
C HIS A 158 -7.54 11.54 10.67
N LEU A 159 -7.72 11.23 11.96
CA LEU A 159 -7.44 9.92 12.52
C LEU A 159 -8.62 8.98 12.25
N LEU A 160 -8.53 8.16 11.19
CA LEU A 160 -9.59 7.24 10.77
C LEU A 160 -9.17 5.77 10.78
N GLY A 161 -7.91 5.46 11.11
CA GLY A 161 -7.41 4.10 11.06
C GLY A 161 -6.97 3.66 9.66
N ASN A 162 -6.73 2.35 9.52
CA ASN A 162 -6.37 1.74 8.23
C ASN A 162 -7.59 1.08 7.58
N PRO A 163 -7.88 1.36 6.30
CA PRO A 163 -8.85 0.60 5.51
C PRO A 163 -8.49 -0.88 5.46
N ILE A 164 -9.46 -1.74 5.77
CA ILE A 164 -9.33 -3.19 5.74
C ILE A 164 -10.25 -3.73 4.64
N ARG A 165 -9.77 -4.69 3.85
CA ARG A 165 -10.57 -5.34 2.80
C ARG A 165 -11.75 -6.08 3.39
N ARG A 166 -12.89 -6.05 2.71
CA ARG A 166 -14.15 -6.60 3.24
C ARG A 166 -14.07 -8.09 3.57
N ALA A 167 -13.38 -8.85 2.72
CA ALA A 167 -13.16 -10.27 2.93
C ALA A 167 -12.54 -10.63 4.30
N PHE A 168 -11.72 -9.75 4.90
CA PHE A 168 -11.19 -9.98 6.24
C PHE A 168 -12.24 -9.76 7.33
N LEU A 169 -13.08 -8.73 7.16
CA LEU A 169 -14.15 -8.43 8.10
C LEU A 169 -15.21 -9.54 8.09
N ASP A 170 -15.60 -9.98 6.89
CA ASP A 170 -16.57 -11.07 6.73
C ASP A 170 -16.04 -12.36 7.36
N ASN A 171 -14.77 -12.71 7.10
CA ASN A 171 -14.15 -13.89 7.70
C ASN A 171 -14.09 -13.80 9.23
N TYR A 172 -13.64 -12.67 9.80
CA TYR A 172 -13.53 -12.49 11.26
C TYR A 172 -14.86 -12.78 11.98
N LEU A 173 -15.98 -12.34 11.39
CA LEU A 173 -17.30 -12.51 11.97
C LEU A 173 -17.84 -13.94 11.90
N HIS A 174 -17.29 -14.80 11.03
CA HIS A 174 -17.88 -16.10 10.69
C HIS A 174 -16.95 -17.30 10.95
N THR A 175 -15.67 -17.07 11.28
CA THR A 175 -14.74 -18.17 11.56
C THR A 175 -14.82 -18.64 13.01
N LYS A 176 -15.14 -19.93 13.18
CA LYS A 176 -14.81 -20.70 14.39
C LYS A 176 -13.40 -21.29 14.24
N PRO A 177 -12.68 -21.58 15.35
CA PRO A 177 -11.44 -22.33 15.28
C PRO A 177 -11.65 -23.64 14.51
N ALA A 178 -10.86 -23.88 13.47
CA ALA A 178 -10.99 -25.08 12.64
C ALA A 178 -10.62 -26.37 13.38
N THR A 179 -9.93 -26.24 14.51
CA THR A 179 -9.43 -27.35 15.32
C THR A 179 -9.36 -26.92 16.78
N ASP A 180 -9.39 -27.90 17.70
CA ASP A 180 -9.12 -27.69 19.14
C ASP A 180 -7.61 -27.53 19.45
N ARG A 181 -6.76 -27.54 18.43
CA ARG A 181 -5.30 -27.35 18.57
C ARG A 181 -4.97 -25.87 18.65
N LEU A 182 -3.91 -25.56 19.39
CA LEU A 182 -3.34 -24.21 19.34
C LEU A 182 -2.76 -23.95 17.95
N GLY A 183 -3.35 -23.00 17.23
CA GLY A 183 -2.88 -22.59 15.90
C GLY A 183 -1.84 -21.48 15.98
N ILE A 184 -0.67 -21.68 15.36
CA ILE A 184 0.38 -20.67 15.21
C ILE A 184 0.49 -20.32 13.73
N LEU A 185 0.22 -19.06 13.39
CA LEU A 185 0.51 -18.51 12.07
C LEU A 185 1.86 -17.79 12.11
N VAL A 186 2.80 -18.26 11.28
CA VAL A 186 4.08 -17.59 11.05
C VAL A 186 4.02 -16.90 9.70
N THR A 187 4.26 -15.59 9.67
CA THR A 187 4.27 -14.79 8.45
C THR A 187 5.45 -13.83 8.41
N GLY A 188 6.16 -13.80 7.28
CA GLY A 188 7.22 -12.84 7.01
C GLY A 188 6.74 -11.50 6.43
N GLY A 189 5.42 -11.27 6.39
CA GLY A 189 4.82 -10.10 5.76
C GLY A 189 4.84 -10.15 4.23
N SER A 190 4.50 -9.02 3.59
CA SER A 190 4.19 -8.98 2.15
C SER A 190 5.32 -9.34 1.19
N GLN A 191 6.58 -9.22 1.63
CA GLN A 191 7.76 -9.57 0.83
C GLN A 191 8.36 -10.93 1.22
N GLY A 192 7.83 -11.58 2.26
CA GLY A 192 8.50 -12.69 2.93
C GLY A 192 9.68 -12.21 3.77
N ALA A 193 10.14 -13.09 4.67
CA ALA A 193 11.28 -12.82 5.54
C ALA A 193 12.18 -14.06 5.59
N HIS A 194 13.15 -14.15 4.69
CA HIS A 194 14.02 -15.33 4.56
C HIS A 194 14.72 -15.71 5.88
N ALA A 195 15.22 -14.72 6.62
CA ALA A 195 15.83 -14.96 7.93
C ALA A 195 14.83 -15.57 8.93
N LEU A 196 13.57 -15.10 8.93
CA LEU A 196 12.53 -15.69 9.76
C LEU A 196 12.23 -17.13 9.32
N ASN A 197 12.16 -17.36 8.01
CA ASN A 197 11.85 -18.67 7.46
C ASN A 197 12.86 -19.74 7.93
N LEU A 198 14.16 -19.42 7.85
CA LEU A 198 15.23 -20.31 8.30
C LEU A 198 15.16 -20.56 9.81
N ARG A 199 15.00 -19.51 10.61
CA ARG A 199 14.93 -19.63 12.08
C ARG A 199 13.72 -20.43 12.55
N VAL A 200 12.60 -20.31 11.86
CA VAL A 200 11.40 -21.09 12.16
C VAL A 200 11.63 -22.56 11.81
N ALA A 201 12.28 -22.87 10.69
CA ALA A 201 12.64 -24.26 10.37
C ALA A 201 13.55 -24.88 11.44
N GLU A 202 14.62 -24.18 11.84
CA GLU A 202 15.52 -24.59 12.92
C GLU A 202 14.78 -24.79 14.25
N ALA A 203 13.90 -23.86 14.63
CA ALA A 203 13.12 -23.96 15.85
C ALA A 203 12.16 -25.16 15.82
N LEU A 204 11.56 -25.47 14.67
CA LEU A 204 10.65 -26.60 14.52
C LEU A 204 11.36 -27.95 14.67
N GLU A 205 12.62 -28.08 14.26
CA GLU A 205 13.40 -29.31 14.49
C GLU A 205 13.57 -29.61 15.98
N ILE A 206 13.79 -28.57 16.79
CA ILE A 206 13.94 -28.68 18.25
C ILE A 206 12.60 -28.93 18.94
N LEU A 207 11.56 -28.23 18.48
CA LEU A 207 10.26 -28.21 19.14
C LEU A 207 9.40 -29.41 18.74
N ALA A 208 9.42 -29.89 17.49
CA ALA A 208 8.52 -30.93 17.00
C ALA A 208 8.43 -32.19 17.91
N PRO A 209 9.52 -32.69 18.51
CA PRO A 209 9.44 -33.81 19.46
C PRO A 209 8.67 -33.50 20.76
N GLN A 210 8.58 -32.23 21.14
CA GLN A 210 8.04 -31.77 22.43
C GLN A 210 6.57 -31.32 22.34
N ILE A 211 6.16 -30.71 21.22
CA ILE A 211 4.83 -30.09 21.08
C ILE A 211 3.71 -31.06 20.67
N GLY A 212 4.05 -32.26 20.21
CA GLY A 212 3.10 -33.32 19.87
C GLY A 212 2.00 -32.87 18.90
N ARG A 213 0.85 -33.56 18.91
CA ARG A 213 -0.31 -33.24 18.04
C ARG A 213 -1.20 -32.08 18.54
N LYS A 214 -0.80 -31.37 19.60
CA LYS A 214 -1.62 -30.32 20.24
C LYS A 214 -1.46 -28.95 19.60
N ILE A 215 -0.43 -28.74 18.78
CA ILE A 215 -0.16 -27.48 18.08
C ILE A 215 -0.24 -27.70 16.58
N GLN A 216 -0.87 -26.77 15.86
CA GLN A 216 -0.82 -26.68 14.41
C GLN A 216 -0.06 -25.42 14.01
N ILE A 217 0.93 -25.56 13.13
CA ILE A 217 1.75 -24.43 12.69
C ILE A 217 1.55 -24.25 11.19
N LEU A 218 1.08 -23.08 10.80
CA LEU A 218 0.97 -22.64 9.41
C LEU A 218 2.06 -21.60 9.16
N HIS A 219 3.03 -21.94 8.32
CA HIS A 219 4.16 -21.07 8.02
C HIS A 219 4.10 -20.57 6.57
N GLN A 220 3.84 -19.27 6.42
CA GLN A 220 3.82 -18.60 5.12
C GLN A 220 5.21 -18.07 4.78
N THR A 221 5.94 -18.79 3.93
CA THR A 221 7.35 -18.53 3.60
C THR A 221 7.57 -17.57 2.42
N GLY A 222 6.53 -17.28 1.62
CA GLY A 222 6.66 -16.45 0.40
C GLY A 222 7.09 -17.25 -0.83
N ILE A 223 7.41 -16.55 -1.93
CA ILE A 223 7.74 -17.18 -3.24
C ILE A 223 9.26 -17.41 -3.38
N LYS A 224 10.08 -16.77 -2.53
CA LYS A 224 11.54 -16.80 -2.58
C LYS A 224 12.11 -16.94 -1.19
#